data_AF-A0A7Y0Q5F8-F1
#
_entry.id   AF-A0A7Y0Q5F8-F1
#
_cell.length_a   1.000
_cell.length_b   1.000
_cell.length_c   1.000
_cell.angle_alpha   90.00
_cell.angle_beta   90.00
_cell.angle_gamma   90.00
#
_symmetry.space_group_name_H-M   'P 1'
#
loop_
_entity.id
_entity.type
_entity.pdbx_description
1 polymer ?
#
loop_
_entity_poly.entity_id
_entity_poly.type
_entity_poly.pdbx_seq_one_letter_code
_entity_poly.pdbx_strand_id
1 'polypeptide(L)'
;MRLTIDVTDEQLEHLKALQEDFAYQTAHDQAEYPNIYVLVDFKTVVVDPDYESDAVVHFCDPKADTYDIPLEDLPTHLEDCYPETLAAFRAEHPDFDWDSDDDVNELLGAFPHIYKIHNALRKVDVQTFLTRKSAEAHLTANRYHYHEKAFIDRRKVWRDPVMQSLILMLYHLPLEAGASA
;
A
#
# COMPACT_ATOMS: atom_id res chain seq x y z
N MET A 1 -26.39 -36.21 -0.01
CA MET A 1 -27.33 -35.08 -0.19
C MET A 1 -26.90 -34.36 -1.46
N ARG A 2 -27.80 -34.14 -2.42
CA ARG A 2 -27.51 -33.39 -3.65
C ARG A 2 -28.07 -31.98 -3.47
N LEU A 3 -27.23 -30.97 -3.68
CA LEU A 3 -27.60 -29.57 -3.56
C LEU A 3 -27.54 -28.97 -4.96
N THR A 4 -28.64 -28.35 -5.39
CA THR A 4 -28.73 -27.63 -6.66
C THR A 4 -28.72 -26.15 -6.34
N ILE A 5 -27.89 -25.39 -7.06
CA ILE A 5 -27.78 -23.94 -6.91
C ILE A 5 -28.13 -23.35 -8.27
N ASP A 6 -29.17 -22.52 -8.30
CA ASP A 6 -29.50 -21.74 -9.49
C ASP A 6 -28.54 -20.55 -9.57
N VAL A 7 -27.90 -20.39 -10.73
CA VAL A 7 -26.97 -19.30 -11.02
C VAL A 7 -27.35 -18.62 -12.32
N THR A 8 -27.03 -17.34 -12.46
CA THR A 8 -27.17 -16.63 -13.74
C THR A 8 -26.07 -17.07 -14.71
N ASP A 9 -26.27 -16.82 -16.01
CA ASP A 9 -25.24 -17.07 -17.04
C ASP A 9 -23.92 -16.34 -16.70
N GLU A 10 -24.00 -15.11 -16.19
CA GLU A 10 -22.84 -14.33 -15.76
C GLU A 10 -22.11 -15.00 -14.59
N GLN A 11 -22.85 -15.48 -13.59
CA GLN A 11 -22.27 -16.21 -12.46
C GLN A 11 -21.62 -17.52 -12.91
N LEU A 12 -22.22 -18.22 -13.87
CA LEU A 12 -21.66 -19.43 -14.46
C LEU A 12 -20.33 -19.13 -15.17
N GLU A 13 -20.24 -18.05 -15.94
CA GLU A 13 -18.99 -17.62 -16.56
C GLU A 13 -17.92 -17.24 -15.53
N HIS A 14 -18.29 -16.58 -14.42
CA HIS A 14 -17.37 -16.32 -13.31
C HIS A 14 -16.83 -17.62 -12.68
N LEU A 15 -17.69 -18.62 -12.47
CA LEU A 15 -17.28 -19.93 -11.95
C LEU A 15 -16.33 -20.66 -12.92
N LYS A 16 -16.60 -20.62 -14.22
CA LYS A 16 -15.68 -21.19 -15.23
C LYS A 16 -14.32 -20.50 -15.19
N ALA A 17 -14.30 -19.16 -15.15
CA ALA A 17 -13.06 -18.39 -15.08
C ALA A 17 -12.23 -18.72 -13.83
N LEU A 18 -12.90 -19.01 -12.69
CA LEU A 18 -12.22 -19.55 -11.52
C LEU A 18 -11.60 -20.90 -11.83
N GLN A 19 -12.39 -21.87 -12.30
CA GLN A 19 -11.89 -23.22 -12.59
C GLN A 19 -10.70 -23.24 -13.55
N GLU A 20 -10.73 -22.40 -14.59
CA GLU A 20 -9.62 -22.22 -15.53
C GLU A 20 -8.35 -21.67 -14.86
N ASP A 21 -8.49 -20.67 -13.98
CA ASP A 21 -7.35 -20.07 -13.26
C ASP A 21 -6.68 -21.10 -12.34
N PHE A 22 -7.45 -21.93 -11.63
CA PHE A 22 -6.86 -22.99 -10.81
C PHE A 22 -6.25 -24.12 -11.63
N ALA A 23 -6.89 -24.54 -12.72
CA ALA A 23 -6.30 -25.51 -13.64
C ALA A 23 -4.94 -25.02 -14.17
N TYR A 24 -4.82 -23.73 -14.50
CA TYR A 24 -3.55 -23.12 -14.86
C TYR A 24 -2.52 -23.18 -13.72
N GLN A 25 -2.92 -22.84 -12.48
CA GLN A 25 -2.03 -22.91 -11.31
C GLN A 25 -1.50 -24.33 -11.08
N THR A 26 -2.36 -25.34 -11.16
CA THR A 26 -1.98 -26.75 -11.00
C THR A 26 -1.07 -27.22 -12.13
N ALA A 27 -1.38 -26.87 -13.39
CA ALA A 27 -0.57 -27.26 -14.55
C ALA A 27 0.87 -26.69 -14.54
N HIS A 28 1.12 -25.65 -13.74
CA HIS A 28 2.43 -25.00 -13.62
C HIS A 28 3.06 -25.22 -12.23
N ASP A 29 2.59 -26.21 -11.46
CA ASP A 29 3.07 -26.53 -10.10
C ASP A 29 3.10 -25.30 -9.16
N GLN A 30 2.22 -24.33 -9.37
CA GLN A 30 2.24 -23.07 -8.63
C GLN A 30 1.54 -23.18 -7.28
N ALA A 31 0.57 -24.09 -7.16
CA ALA A 31 -0.10 -24.37 -5.89
C ALA A 31 -0.88 -25.69 -5.88
N GLU A 32 -0.90 -26.33 -4.70
CA GLU A 32 -1.72 -27.50 -4.39
C GLU A 32 -3.19 -27.11 -4.08
N TYR A 33 -3.41 -25.88 -3.60
CA TYR A 33 -4.72 -25.32 -3.27
C TYR A 33 -4.93 -24.01 -4.03
N PRO A 34 -6.17 -23.61 -4.35
CA PRO A 34 -6.40 -22.39 -5.09
C PRO A 34 -5.93 -21.16 -4.30
N ASN A 35 -5.18 -20.28 -4.96
CA ASN A 35 -4.73 -19.02 -4.38
C ASN A 35 -5.81 -17.94 -4.50
N ILE A 36 -5.73 -16.94 -3.62
CA ILE A 36 -6.36 -15.64 -3.86
C ILE A 36 -5.28 -14.63 -4.24
N TYR A 37 -5.70 -13.56 -4.90
CA TYR A 37 -4.83 -12.52 -5.40
C TYR A 37 -5.14 -11.22 -4.68
N VAL A 38 -4.13 -10.57 -4.14
CA VAL A 38 -4.30 -9.32 -3.39
C VAL A 38 -3.53 -8.23 -4.12
N LEU A 39 -4.22 -7.14 -4.44
CA LEU A 39 -3.57 -5.90 -4.85
C LEU A 39 -2.88 -5.31 -3.62
N VAL A 40 -1.56 -5.27 -3.67
CA VAL A 40 -0.71 -4.63 -2.67
C VAL A 40 -0.24 -3.30 -3.23
N ASP A 41 -0.60 -2.23 -2.51
CA ASP A 41 -0.18 -0.87 -2.79
C ASP A 41 0.85 -0.41 -1.75
N PHE A 42 1.40 0.79 -1.95
CA PHE A 42 2.34 1.41 -1.02
C PHE A 42 1.80 2.76 -0.57
N LYS A 43 1.76 2.96 0.75
CA LYS A 43 1.35 4.23 1.34
C LYS A 43 2.42 4.73 2.28
N THR A 44 2.67 6.03 2.22
CA THR A 44 3.47 6.72 3.21
C THR A 44 2.66 6.80 4.49
N VAL A 45 3.24 6.30 5.59
CA VAL A 45 2.64 6.38 6.92
C VAL A 45 3.62 7.02 7.88
N VAL A 46 3.10 7.83 8.79
CA VAL A 46 3.87 8.37 9.91
C VAL A 46 4.23 7.22 10.84
N VAL A 47 5.50 7.11 11.16
CA VAL A 47 6.05 6.09 12.06
C VAL A 47 6.82 6.75 13.19
N ASP A 48 7.03 5.98 14.24
CA ASP A 48 7.89 6.37 15.35
C ASP A 48 9.36 6.43 14.87
N PRO A 49 10.13 7.47 15.24
CA PRO A 49 11.52 7.65 14.84
C PRO A 49 12.45 6.49 15.20
N ASP A 50 12.12 5.69 16.22
CA ASP A 50 12.95 4.56 16.66
C ASP A 50 12.87 3.34 15.71
N TYR A 51 12.04 3.40 14.67
CA TYR A 51 11.88 2.35 13.66
C TYR A 51 12.49 2.78 12.31
N GLU A 52 12.70 1.81 11.41
CA GLU A 52 13.11 2.07 10.01
C GLU A 52 12.13 3.09 9.37
N SER A 53 12.62 4.33 9.24
CA SER A 53 11.89 5.50 8.73
C SER A 53 12.80 6.33 7.82
N ASP A 54 12.23 6.87 6.76
CA ASP A 54 12.81 7.96 6.00
C ASP A 54 12.33 9.26 6.67
N ALA A 55 13.25 10.01 7.29
CA ALA A 55 12.91 11.28 7.93
C ALA A 55 12.66 12.35 6.86
N VAL A 56 11.50 13.01 6.92
CA VAL A 56 11.16 14.18 6.10
C VAL A 56 10.80 15.35 7.01
N VAL A 57 10.99 16.58 6.54
CA VAL A 57 10.56 17.76 7.29
C VAL A 57 9.28 18.27 6.65
N HIS A 58 8.23 18.35 7.45
CA HIS A 58 6.93 18.86 7.03
C HIS A 58 6.80 20.33 7.40
N PHE A 59 6.43 21.12 6.39
CA PHE A 59 6.24 22.55 6.53
C PHE A 59 4.75 22.88 6.43
N CYS A 60 4.24 23.50 7.48
CA CYS A 60 2.91 24.07 7.55
C CYS A 60 2.99 25.60 7.52
N ASP A 61 3.27 26.19 6.36
CA ASP A 61 3.20 27.65 6.20
C ASP A 61 1.75 28.12 6.46
N PRO A 62 1.49 28.95 7.50
CA PRO A 62 0.14 29.43 7.81
C PRO A 62 -0.49 30.30 6.72
N LYS A 63 0.30 30.76 5.74
CA LYS A 63 -0.11 31.69 4.68
C LYS A 63 -0.09 31.05 3.28
N ALA A 64 0.36 29.79 3.15
CA ALA A 64 0.47 29.07 1.88
C ALA A 64 -0.05 27.62 2.00
N ASP A 65 0.13 26.81 0.95
CA ASP A 65 -0.11 25.36 0.98
C ASP A 65 0.98 24.66 1.81
N THR A 66 0.60 23.57 2.48
CA THR A 66 1.52 22.70 3.23
C THR A 66 2.33 21.82 2.27
N TYR A 67 3.64 21.67 2.49
CA TYR A 67 4.49 20.81 1.66
C TYR A 67 5.61 20.13 2.47
N ASP A 68 6.14 19.05 1.90
CA ASP A 68 7.25 18.28 2.45
C ASP A 68 8.55 18.65 1.72
N ILE A 69 9.66 18.77 2.45
CA ILE A 69 11.00 18.78 1.86
C ILE A 69 11.89 17.71 2.52
N PRO A 70 12.88 17.17 1.79
CA PRO A 70 13.95 16.37 2.38
C PRO A 70 14.67 17.12 3.50
N LEU A 71 15.07 16.41 4.56
CA LEU A 71 15.83 17.00 5.67
C LEU A 71 17.15 17.64 5.20
N GLU A 72 17.79 17.06 4.19
CA GLU A 72 19.02 17.58 3.57
C GLU A 72 18.84 18.95 2.91
N ASP A 73 17.63 19.30 2.48
CA ASP A 73 17.32 20.59 1.85
C ASP A 73 16.92 21.67 2.86
N LEU A 74 16.72 21.29 4.13
CA LEU A 74 16.33 22.19 5.23
C LEU A 74 17.24 23.42 5.38
N PRO A 75 18.58 23.30 5.33
CA PRO A 75 19.46 24.46 5.53
C PRO A 75 19.24 25.54 4.48
N THR A 76 19.26 25.15 3.20
CA THR A 76 19.04 26.04 2.07
C THR A 76 17.66 26.68 2.15
N HIS A 77 16.64 25.88 2.48
CA HIS A 77 15.28 26.36 2.57
C HIS A 77 15.09 27.43 3.67
N LEU A 78 15.66 27.22 4.86
CA LEU A 78 15.58 28.20 5.94
C LEU A 78 16.38 29.48 5.63
N GLU A 79 17.50 29.37 4.92
CA GLU A 79 18.27 30.53 4.47
C GLU A 79 17.48 31.38 3.45
N ASP A 80 16.71 30.75 2.57
CA ASP A 80 15.90 31.46 1.57
C ASP A 80 14.61 32.04 2.15
N CYS A 81 13.89 31.27 2.98
CA CYS A 81 12.55 31.62 3.43
C CYS A 81 12.52 32.32 4.79
N TYR A 82 13.48 32.04 5.67
CA TYR A 82 13.51 32.56 7.04
C TYR A 82 14.91 33.06 7.50
N PRO A 83 15.60 33.90 6.70
CA PRO A 83 16.99 34.28 6.98
C PRO A 83 17.16 35.00 8.33
N GLU A 84 16.20 35.84 8.72
CA GLU A 84 16.28 36.60 9.98
C GLU A 84 16.10 35.69 11.20
N THR A 85 15.12 34.77 11.17
CA THR A 85 14.88 33.81 12.25
C THR A 85 16.06 32.86 12.40
N LEU A 86 16.59 32.35 11.29
CA LEU A 86 17.76 31.48 11.31
C LEU A 86 19.01 32.19 11.85
N ALA A 87 19.23 33.45 11.47
CA ALA A 87 20.34 34.25 11.99
C ALA A 87 20.21 34.53 13.50
N ALA A 88 18.99 34.82 13.98
CA ALA A 88 18.73 35.00 15.41
C ALA A 88 19.01 33.72 16.19
N PHE A 89 18.53 32.57 15.71
CA PHE A 89 18.79 31.27 16.33
C PHE A 89 20.30 30.96 16.39
N ARG A 90 21.03 31.11 15.29
CA ARG A 90 22.49 30.87 15.25
C ARG A 90 23.27 31.81 16.18
N ALA A 91 22.76 33.01 16.48
CA ALA A 91 23.38 33.93 17.43
C ALA A 91 23.21 33.47 18.89
N GLU A 92 22.09 32.83 19.22
CA GLU A 92 21.80 32.26 20.54
C GLU A 92 22.45 30.88 20.72
N HIS A 93 22.65 30.13 19.63
CA HIS A 93 23.22 28.77 19.58
C HIS A 93 24.48 28.76 18.68
N PRO A 94 25.62 29.31 19.13
CA PRO A 94 26.83 29.43 18.31
C PRO A 94 27.51 28.09 18.00
N ASP A 95 27.22 27.05 18.78
CA ASP A 95 27.77 25.70 18.63
C ASP A 95 26.84 24.77 17.83
N PHE A 96 25.79 25.31 17.17
CA PHE A 96 24.81 24.55 16.40
C PHE A 96 25.44 23.72 15.27
N ASP A 97 25.05 22.45 15.19
CA ASP A 97 25.47 21.49 14.17
C ASP A 97 24.28 20.92 13.39
N TRP A 98 24.32 21.03 12.05
CA TRP A 98 23.30 20.46 11.16
C TRP A 98 23.29 18.93 11.16
N ASP A 99 24.40 18.28 11.54
CA ASP A 99 24.50 16.83 11.64
C ASP A 99 24.03 16.29 13.01
N SER A 100 23.74 17.19 13.98
CA SER A 100 23.21 16.84 15.30
C SER A 100 21.68 16.82 15.28
N ASP A 101 21.08 15.66 15.53
CA ASP A 101 19.62 15.54 15.55
C ASP A 101 18.98 16.37 16.67
N ASP A 102 19.67 16.47 17.81
CA ASP A 102 19.21 17.26 18.95
C ASP A 102 19.18 18.76 18.61
N ASP A 103 20.23 19.25 17.95
CA ASP A 103 20.35 20.66 17.53
C ASP A 103 19.31 21.01 16.46
N VAL A 104 19.09 20.11 15.49
CA VAL A 104 18.06 20.29 14.46
C VAL A 104 16.67 20.28 15.09
N ASN A 105 16.39 19.39 16.05
CA ASN A 105 15.10 19.38 16.75
C ASN A 105 14.90 20.65 17.59
N GLU A 106 15.95 21.17 18.23
CA GLU A 106 15.92 22.45 18.94
C GLU A 106 15.64 23.62 17.98
N LEU A 107 16.32 23.67 16.83
CA LEU A 107 16.07 24.64 15.76
C LEU A 107 14.61 24.59 15.32
N LEU A 108 14.10 23.41 14.98
CA LEU A 108 12.71 23.25 14.55
C LEU A 108 11.72 23.70 15.63
N GLY A 109 12.06 23.53 16.91
CA GLY A 109 11.29 24.06 18.04
C GLY A 109 11.13 25.58 18.03
N ALA A 110 12.08 26.32 17.43
CA ALA A 110 11.99 27.77 17.24
C ALA A 110 11.02 28.17 16.10
N PHE A 111 10.62 27.23 15.24
CA PHE A 111 9.70 27.45 14.14
C PHE A 111 8.35 26.77 14.41
N PRO A 112 7.31 27.51 14.84
CA PRO A 112 6.02 26.93 15.23
C PRO A 112 5.23 26.27 14.08
N HIS A 113 5.77 26.32 12.86
CA HIS A 113 5.14 25.92 11.61
C HIS A 113 5.95 24.86 10.86
N ILE A 114 7.07 24.42 11.42
CA ILE A 114 7.96 23.44 10.81
C ILE A 114 8.14 22.32 11.82
N TYR A 115 7.93 21.08 11.39
CA TYR A 115 8.15 19.93 12.26
C TYR A 115 8.67 18.75 11.46
N LYS A 116 9.55 17.99 12.10
CA LYS A 116 10.10 16.76 11.55
C LYS A 116 9.04 15.65 11.61
N ILE A 117 8.79 14.98 10.49
CA ILE A 117 7.94 13.80 10.42
C ILE A 117 8.78 12.61 9.98
N HIS A 118 8.69 11.52 10.73
CA HIS A 118 9.28 10.25 10.33
C HIS A 118 8.24 9.47 9.54
N ASN A 119 8.53 9.22 8.28
CA ASN A 119 7.61 8.53 7.38
C ASN A 119 8.23 7.21 6.90
N ALA A 120 7.41 6.21 6.63
CA ALA A 120 7.87 4.99 5.99
C ALA A 120 6.91 4.59 4.89
N LEU A 121 7.45 4.13 3.77
CA LEU A 121 6.66 3.53 2.71
C LEU A 121 6.27 2.10 3.11
N ARG A 122 5.00 1.87 3.46
CA ARG A 122 4.51 0.57 3.90
C ARG A 122 3.60 -0.06 2.85
N LYS A 123 3.70 -1.38 2.74
CA LYS A 123 2.79 -2.20 1.93
C LYS A 123 1.42 -2.22 2.58
N VAL A 124 0.37 -2.03 1.79
CA VAL A 124 -1.01 -2.06 2.23
C VAL A 124 -1.80 -2.96 1.30
N ASP A 125 -2.51 -3.93 1.87
CA ASP A 125 -3.47 -4.75 1.13
C ASP A 125 -4.70 -3.88 0.80
N VAL A 126 -4.99 -3.69 -0.48
CA VAL A 126 -6.05 -2.78 -0.95
C VAL A 126 -7.32 -3.54 -1.30
N GLN A 127 -7.18 -4.60 -2.09
CA GLN A 127 -8.31 -5.35 -2.62
C GLN A 127 -7.94 -6.80 -2.88
N THR A 128 -8.90 -7.70 -2.65
CA THR A 128 -8.76 -9.14 -2.88
C THR A 128 -9.57 -9.56 -4.11
N PHE A 129 -9.00 -10.49 -4.87
CA PHE A 129 -9.55 -11.06 -6.09
C PHE A 129 -9.41 -12.59 -6.04
N LEU A 130 -10.33 -13.27 -6.72
CA LEU A 130 -10.32 -14.73 -6.81
C LEU A 130 -9.59 -15.25 -8.07
N THR A 131 -9.36 -14.41 -9.08
CA THR A 131 -8.58 -14.79 -10.28
C THR A 131 -7.43 -13.83 -10.51
N ARG A 132 -6.35 -14.34 -11.09
CA ARG A 132 -5.20 -13.50 -11.47
C ARG A 132 -5.59 -12.46 -12.50
N LYS A 133 -6.35 -12.89 -13.51
CA LYS A 133 -6.79 -12.06 -14.63
C LYS A 133 -7.59 -10.84 -14.17
N SER A 134 -8.51 -11.03 -13.22
CA SER A 134 -9.31 -9.92 -12.66
C SER A 134 -8.42 -8.94 -11.89
N ALA A 135 -7.49 -9.44 -11.07
CA ALA A 135 -6.56 -8.61 -10.31
C ALA A 135 -5.65 -7.77 -11.22
N GLU A 136 -5.06 -8.38 -12.26
CA GLU A 136 -4.19 -7.71 -13.22
C GLU A 136 -4.95 -6.68 -14.06
N ALA A 137 -6.17 -7.02 -14.51
CA ALA A 137 -7.02 -6.09 -15.23
C ALA A 137 -7.38 -4.87 -14.38
N HIS A 138 -7.70 -5.07 -13.11
CA HIS A 138 -8.01 -3.99 -12.17
C HIS A 138 -6.81 -3.07 -11.95
N LEU A 139 -5.63 -3.63 -11.67
CA LEU A 139 -4.39 -2.83 -11.49
C LEU A 139 -4.03 -2.05 -12.75
N THR A 140 -4.22 -2.64 -13.93
CA THR A 140 -3.92 -1.98 -15.20
C THR A 140 -4.88 -0.83 -15.47
N ALA A 141 -6.19 -1.06 -15.31
CA ALA A 141 -7.22 -0.04 -15.57
C ALA A 141 -7.17 1.12 -14.58
N ASN A 142 -6.70 0.88 -13.35
CA ASN A 142 -6.71 1.85 -12.25
C ASN A 142 -5.30 2.24 -11.78
N ARG A 143 -4.27 2.06 -12.63
CA ARG A 143 -2.85 2.29 -12.28
C ARG A 143 -2.60 3.67 -11.67
N TYR A 144 -3.36 4.69 -12.08
CA TYR A 144 -3.25 6.07 -11.62
C TYR A 144 -3.74 6.32 -10.18
N HIS A 145 -4.45 5.37 -9.58
CA HIS A 145 -4.89 5.43 -8.17
C HIS A 145 -3.88 4.81 -7.20
N TYR A 146 -2.81 4.20 -7.70
CA TYR A 146 -1.88 3.40 -6.91
C TYR A 146 -0.45 3.88 -7.06
N HIS A 147 0.39 3.52 -6.09
CA HIS A 147 1.82 3.75 -6.15
C HIS A 147 2.43 3.03 -7.36
N GLU A 148 3.48 3.58 -7.97
CA GLU A 148 4.15 2.98 -9.14
C GLU A 148 4.69 1.56 -8.89
N LYS A 149 4.99 1.24 -7.63
CA LYS A 149 5.45 -0.09 -7.18
C LYS A 149 4.31 -1.06 -6.87
N ALA A 150 3.05 -0.66 -7.00
CA ALA A 150 1.90 -1.52 -6.72
C ALA A 150 1.91 -2.78 -7.60
N PHE A 151 1.59 -3.92 -6.98
CA PHE A 151 1.68 -5.23 -7.60
C PHE A 151 0.60 -6.18 -7.06
N ILE A 152 0.38 -7.30 -7.77
CA ILE A 152 -0.52 -8.36 -7.33
C ILE A 152 0.30 -9.41 -6.58
N ASP A 153 0.02 -9.59 -5.30
CA ASP A 153 0.56 -10.68 -4.49
C ASP A 153 -0.36 -11.91 -4.53
N ARG A 154 0.24 -13.10 -4.46
CA ARG A 154 -0.49 -14.37 -4.38
C ARG A 154 -0.52 -14.81 -2.93
N ARG A 155 -1.73 -14.93 -2.37
CA ARG A 155 -1.90 -15.37 -0.98
C ARG A 155 -2.46 -16.79 -0.93
N LYS A 156 -1.85 -17.56 -0.04
CA LYS A 156 -2.24 -18.93 0.25
C LYS A 156 -3.26 -18.94 1.41
N VAL A 157 -4.49 -19.32 1.12
CA VAL A 157 -5.59 -19.36 2.11
C VAL A 157 -5.65 -20.65 2.95
N TRP A 158 -4.80 -21.64 2.69
CA TRP A 158 -4.89 -22.98 3.29
C TRP A 158 -4.73 -23.02 4.82
N ARG A 159 -4.28 -21.94 5.45
CA ARG A 159 -4.15 -21.87 6.92
C ARG A 159 -5.48 -21.67 7.64
N ASP A 160 -6.51 -21.22 6.94
CA ASP A 160 -7.88 -21.20 7.45
C ASP A 160 -8.68 -22.35 6.80
N PRO A 161 -9.01 -23.42 7.54
CA PRO A 161 -9.75 -24.56 7.00
C PRO A 161 -11.12 -24.19 6.41
N VAL A 162 -11.79 -23.15 6.95
CA VAL A 162 -13.10 -22.72 6.46
C VAL A 162 -12.95 -22.03 5.11
N MET A 163 -12.02 -21.08 5.01
CA MET A 163 -11.73 -20.39 3.75
C MET A 163 -11.21 -21.37 2.68
N GLN A 164 -10.34 -22.30 3.06
CA GLN A 164 -9.85 -23.36 2.18
C GLN A 164 -11.01 -24.20 1.64
N SER A 165 -11.93 -24.64 2.51
CA SER A 165 -13.09 -25.44 2.11
C SER A 165 -14.01 -24.67 1.17
N LEU A 166 -14.29 -23.40 1.47
CA LEU A 166 -15.11 -22.54 0.62
C LEU A 166 -14.51 -22.38 -0.77
N ILE A 167 -13.22 -22.06 -0.83
CA ILE A 167 -12.51 -21.91 -2.09
C ILE A 167 -12.52 -23.23 -2.87
N LEU A 168 -12.15 -24.35 -2.25
CA LEU A 168 -12.18 -25.65 -2.91
C LEU A 168 -13.57 -25.99 -3.47
N MET A 169 -14.65 -25.67 -2.73
CA MET A 169 -16.00 -25.84 -3.25
C MET A 169 -16.21 -25.06 -4.54
N LEU A 170 -15.85 -23.76 -4.59
CA LEU A 170 -16.02 -22.93 -5.79
C LEU A 170 -15.29 -23.49 -7.01
N TYR A 171 -14.05 -23.96 -6.84
CA TYR A 171 -13.24 -24.51 -7.94
C TYR A 171 -13.62 -25.95 -8.33
N HIS A 172 -14.38 -26.68 -7.50
CA HIS A 172 -14.82 -28.04 -7.79
C HIS A 172 -16.32 -28.18 -8.03
N LEU A 173 -17.07 -27.07 -8.08
CA LEU A 173 -18.49 -27.09 -8.44
C LEU A 173 -18.67 -27.74 -9.82
N PRO A 174 -19.43 -28.84 -9.95
CA PRO A 174 -19.73 -29.41 -11.26
C PRO A 174 -20.63 -28.44 -12.02
N LEU A 175 -20.09 -27.84 -13.08
CA LEU A 175 -20.80 -26.87 -13.92
C LEU A 175 -21.52 -27.64 -15.04
N GLU A 176 -22.77 -28.02 -14.82
CA GLU A 176 -23.65 -28.54 -15.86
C GLU A 176 -24.59 -27.42 -16.31
N ALA A 177 -24.59 -27.08 -17.62
CA ALA A 177 -25.59 -26.19 -18.17
C ALA A 177 -26.94 -26.93 -18.14
N GLY A 178 -27.84 -26.53 -17.23
CA GLY A 178 -29.22 -26.97 -17.26
C GLY A 178 -29.87 -26.42 -18.52
N ALA A 179 -30.33 -27.31 -19.42
CA ALA A 179 -31.26 -26.89 -20.46
C ALA A 179 -32.54 -26.46 -19.75
N SER A 180 -32.79 -25.15 -19.69
CA SER A 180 -34.10 -24.63 -19.31
C SER A 180 -35.11 -25.17 -20.32
N ALA A 181 -35.99 -26.07 -19.85
CA ALA A 181 -37.10 -26.61 -20.62
C ALA A 181 -38.20 -25.55 -20.81
#